data_AF-A0A3C0SR03-F1
#
_entry.id   AF-A0A3C0SR03-F1
#
_cell.length_a   1.000
_cell.length_b   1.000
_cell.length_c   1.000
_cell.angle_alpha   90.00
_cell.angle_beta   90.00
_cell.angle_gamma   90.00
#
_symmetry.space_group_name_H-M   'P 1'
#
loop_
_entity.id
_entity.type
_entity.pdbx_description
1 polymer ?
#
loop_
_entity_poly.entity_id
_entity_poly.type
_entity_poly.pdbx_seq_one_letter_code
_entity_poly.pdbx_strand_id
1 'polypeptide(L)'
;MKYAVELYFDKDTEEKILKLAQGIANAGISKKYLEWGTRPHITIAIFNDIDIEKCDKILKEIAKDTRTFQALLSSIGVFNNTRTV
;
A
#
# COMPACT_ATOMS: atom_id res chain seq x y z
N MET A 1 -13.35 -8.42 -2.84
CA MET A 1 -11.88 -8.49 -2.74
C MET A 1 -11.53 -9.02 -1.37
N LYS A 2 -10.89 -10.18 -1.27
CA LYS A 2 -10.57 -10.82 0.03
C LYS A 2 -9.08 -10.86 0.32
N TYR A 3 -8.26 -10.90 -0.72
CA TYR A 3 -6.81 -11.02 -0.60
C TYR A 3 -6.11 -10.02 -1.50
N ALA A 4 -5.01 -9.45 -1.00
CA ALA A 4 -4.13 -8.57 -1.75
C ALA A 4 -2.68 -9.03 -1.57
N VAL A 5 -1.88 -8.86 -2.60
CA VAL A 5 -0.42 -8.95 -2.52
C VAL A 5 0.11 -7.53 -2.53
N GLU A 6 0.88 -7.20 -1.49
CA GLU A 6 1.33 -5.84 -1.20
C GLU A 6 2.85 -5.78 -1.15
N LEU A 7 3.42 -4.69 -1.67
CA LEU A 7 4.78 -4.27 -1.35
C LEU A 7 4.73 -3.24 -0.24
N TYR A 8 5.62 -3.39 0.72
CA TYR A 8 5.76 -2.47 1.84
C TYR A 8 6.98 -1.58 1.71
N PHE A 9 6.87 -0.39 2.29
CA PHE A 9 7.99 0.52 2.39
C PHE A 9 8.85 0.20 3.62
N ASP A 10 10.08 0.73 3.61
CA ASP A 10 10.88 0.81 4.83
C ASP A 10 10.24 1.77 5.84
N LYS A 11 10.62 1.62 7.11
CA LYS A 11 10.01 2.37 8.22
C LYS A 11 10.09 3.88 8.02
N ASP A 12 11.22 4.41 7.57
CA ASP A 12 11.44 5.84 7.42
C ASP A 12 10.53 6.42 6.31
N THR A 13 10.35 5.66 5.23
CA THR A 13 9.46 6.02 4.13
C THR A 13 7.99 5.96 4.57
N GLU A 14 7.60 4.98 5.39
CA GLU A 14 6.23 4.91 5.95
C GLU A 14 5.89 6.09 6.82
N GLU A 15 6.82 6.49 7.71
CA GLU A 15 6.64 7.66 8.56
C GLU A 15 6.47 8.94 7.74
N LYS A 16 7.22 9.10 6.64
CA LYS A 16 7.06 10.24 5.72
C LYS A 16 5.70 10.24 5.03
N ILE A 17 5.21 9.10 4.56
CA ILE A 17 3.89 8.98 3.94
C ILE A 17 2.78 9.31 4.95
N LEU A 18 2.88 8.78 6.17
CA LEU A 18 1.92 9.05 7.24
C LEU A 18 1.92 10.54 7.64
N LYS A 19 3.10 11.17 7.71
CA LYS A 19 3.22 12.61 7.98
C LYS A 19 2.56 13.45 6.88
N LEU A 20 2.73 13.08 5.61
CA LEU A 20 2.04 13.73 4.49
C LEU A 20 0.52 13.60 4.63
N ALA A 21 0.02 12.39 4.89
CA ALA A 21 -1.41 12.15 5.10
C ALA A 21 -1.96 12.97 6.28
N GLN A 22 -1.21 13.09 7.38
CA GLN A 22 -1.58 13.96 8.51
C GLN A 22 -1.62 15.43 8.11
N GLY A 23 -0.69 15.91 7.29
CA GLY A 23 -0.70 17.27 6.75
C GLY A 23 -1.96 17.55 5.91
N ILE A 24 -2.33 16.61 5.04
CA ILE A 24 -3.56 16.69 4.22
C ILE A 24 -4.81 16.73 5.10
N ALA A 25 -4.85 15.92 6.15
CA ALA A 25 -5.95 15.89 7.12
C ALA A 25 -6.06 17.20 7.91
N ASN A 26 -4.93 17.75 8.36
CA ASN A 26 -4.87 19.01 9.11
C ASN A 26 -5.28 20.21 8.24
N ALA A 27 -5.01 20.16 6.94
CA ALA A 27 -5.47 21.15 5.98
C ALA A 27 -6.97 21.06 5.65
N GLY A 28 -7.69 20.09 6.21
CA GLY A 28 -9.13 19.90 5.98
C GLY A 28 -9.48 19.30 4.61
N ILE A 29 -8.51 18.78 3.86
CA ILE A 29 -8.71 18.28 2.49
C ILE A 29 -9.32 16.87 2.52
N SER A 30 -8.71 15.94 3.25
CA SER A 30 -9.21 14.57 3.39
C SER A 30 -8.60 13.88 4.61
N LYS A 31 -9.41 13.09 5.32
CA LYS A 31 -8.97 12.23 6.45
C LYS A 31 -8.97 10.74 6.09
N LYS A 32 -9.46 10.38 4.89
CA LYS A 32 -9.78 9.01 4.50
C LYS A 32 -8.62 8.03 4.64
N TYR A 33 -7.43 8.45 4.21
CA TYR A 33 -6.24 7.61 4.29
C TYR A 33 -5.91 7.19 5.73
N LEU A 34 -6.06 8.10 6.70
CA LEU A 34 -5.82 7.81 8.12
C LEU A 34 -6.94 6.94 8.71
N GLU A 35 -8.19 7.14 8.28
CA GLU A 35 -9.34 6.35 8.72
C GLU A 35 -9.26 4.87 8.32
N TRP A 36 -8.60 4.56 7.21
CA TRP A 36 -8.43 3.17 6.76
C TRP A 36 -7.53 2.35 7.68
N GLY A 37 -6.66 2.99 8.47
CA GLY A 37 -5.78 2.29 9.42
C GLY A 37 -4.80 1.31 8.77
N THR A 38 -4.65 1.36 7.45
CA THR A 38 -3.75 0.48 6.69
C THR A 38 -2.33 1.01 6.74
N ARG A 39 -1.36 0.12 6.82
CA ARG A 39 0.06 0.45 6.62
C ARG A 39 0.26 0.98 5.19
N PRO A 40 1.11 2.01 4.96
CA PRO A 40 1.45 2.43 3.61
C PRO A 40 1.99 1.26 2.78
N HIS A 41 1.41 1.04 1.60
CA HIS A 41 1.78 -0.08 0.73
C HIS A 41 1.53 0.26 -0.74
N ILE A 42 2.07 -0.60 -1.62
CA ILE A 42 1.75 -0.63 -3.04
C ILE A 42 1.04 -1.96 -3.31
N THR A 43 -0.23 -1.91 -3.70
CA THR A 43 -0.96 -3.11 -4.13
C THR A 43 -0.42 -3.59 -5.47
N ILE A 44 0.00 -4.86 -5.53
CA ILE A 44 0.51 -5.49 -6.75
C ILE A 44 -0.59 -6.28 -7.45
N ALA A 45 -1.39 -7.01 -6.69
CA ALA A 45 -2.50 -7.80 -7.22
C ALA A 45 -3.60 -7.96 -6.16
N ILE A 46 -4.84 -8.09 -6.64
CA ILE A 46 -6.03 -8.30 -5.81
C ILE A 46 -6.72 -9.57 -6.28
N PHE A 47 -7.11 -10.41 -5.35
CA PHE A 47 -7.79 -11.69 -5.61
C PHE A 47 -9.09 -11.80 -4.81
N ASN A 48 -10.08 -12.46 -5.41
CA ASN A 48 -11.33 -12.81 -4.73
C ASN A 48 -11.19 -14.09 -3.90
N ASP A 49 -10.36 -15.02 -4.37
CA ASP A 49 -10.05 -16.27 -3.71
C ASP A 49 -8.63 -16.71 -4.06
N ILE A 50 -7.95 -17.38 -3.12
CA ILE A 50 -6.59 -17.91 -3.30
C ILE A 50 -6.46 -19.26 -2.59
N ASP A 51 -5.61 -20.12 -3.13
CA ASP A 51 -5.02 -21.21 -2.36
C ASP A 51 -3.91 -20.62 -1.47
N ILE A 52 -4.18 -20.53 -0.17
CA ILE A 52 -3.30 -19.86 0.80
C ILE A 52 -1.95 -20.58 0.91
N GLU A 53 -1.93 -21.91 0.94
CA GLU A 53 -0.69 -22.68 1.09
C GLU A 53 0.20 -22.53 -0.15
N LYS A 54 -0.43 -22.61 -1.34
CA LYS A 54 0.27 -22.38 -2.59
C LYS A 54 0.78 -20.95 -2.70
N CYS A 55 -0.03 -19.97 -2.28
CA CYS A 55 0.35 -18.56 -2.30
C CYS A 55 1.55 -18.28 -1.40
N ASP A 56 1.52 -18.76 -0.14
CA ASP A 56 2.63 -18.62 0.81
C ASP A 56 3.93 -19.22 0.24
N LYS A 57 3.86 -20.42 -0.36
CA LYS A 57 5.02 -21.05 -0.99
C LYS A 57 5.59 -20.20 -2.14
N ILE A 58 4.72 -19.70 -3.03
CA ILE A 58 5.14 -18.87 -4.17
C ILE A 58 5.76 -17.56 -3.67
N LEU A 59 5.11 -16.89 -2.70
CA LEU A 59 5.61 -15.63 -2.15
C LEU A 59 6.97 -15.81 -1.48
N LYS A 60 7.20 -16.92 -0.77
CA LYS A 60 8.50 -17.24 -0.17
C LYS A 60 9.60 -17.43 -1.22
N GLU A 61 9.31 -18.09 -2.34
CA GLU A 61 10.30 -18.22 -3.43
C GLU A 61 10.59 -16.86 -4.07
N ILE A 62 9.55 -16.07 -4.38
CA ILE A 62 9.73 -14.72 -4.95
C ILE A 62 10.53 -13.83 -4.00
N ALA A 63 10.26 -13.89 -2.68
CA ALA A 63 10.93 -13.07 -1.68
C ALA A 63 12.43 -13.38 -1.54
N LYS A 64 12.89 -14.59 -1.89
CA LYS A 64 14.34 -14.93 -1.88
C LYS A 64 15.10 -14.15 -2.94
N ASP A 65 14.50 -13.97 -4.12
CA ASP A 65 15.13 -13.32 -5.26
C ASP A 65 14.82 -11.82 -5.33
N THR A 66 13.75 -11.37 -4.65
CA THR A 66 13.34 -9.97 -4.62
C THR A 66 14.19 -9.17 -3.64
N ARG A 67 15.09 -8.35 -4.19
CA ARG A 67 15.83 -7.35 -3.40
C ARG A 67 14.96 -6.13 -3.15
N THR A 68 15.21 -5.44 -2.05
CA THR A 68 14.71 -4.08 -1.86
C THR A 68 15.25 -3.17 -2.97
N PHE A 69 14.42 -2.22 -3.40
CA PHE A 69 14.77 -1.29 -4.47
C PHE A 69 14.26 0.11 -4.14
N GLN A 70 14.88 1.11 -4.74
CA GLN A 70 14.46 2.50 -4.56
C GLN A 70 13.26 2.79 -5.46
N ALA A 71 12.25 3.45 -4.89
CA ALA A 71 11.10 3.96 -5.62
C ALA A 71 11.08 5.49 -5.55
N LEU A 72 10.83 6.15 -6.69
CA LEU A 72 10.61 7.59 -6.76
C LEU A 72 9.11 7.88 -6.74
N LEU A 73 8.64 8.53 -5.68
CA LEU A 73 7.26 9.04 -5.57
C LEU A 73 7.24 10.53 -5.95
N SER A 74 7.24 10.82 -7.25
CA SER A 74 7.42 12.19 -7.79
C SER A 74 6.17 13.06 -7.79
N SER A 75 4.98 12.48 -7.63
CA SER A 75 3.71 13.20 -7.75
C SER A 75 2.63 12.59 -6.88
N ILE A 76 1.64 13.42 -6.51
CA ILE A 76 0.43 13.00 -5.79
C ILE A 76 -0.75 13.06 -6.76
N GLY A 77 -1.48 11.96 -6.90
CA GLY A 77 -2.74 11.88 -7.62
C GLY A 77 -3.94 11.97 -6.69
N VAL A 78 -5.06 12.48 -7.19
CA VAL A 78 -6.31 12.59 -6.42
C VAL A 78 -7.44 11.95 -7.23
N PHE A 79 -8.21 11.08 -6.58
CA PHE A 79 -9.44 10.53 -7.15
C PHE A 79 -10.63 11.37 -6.68
N ASN A 80 -11.49 11.76 -7.61
CA ASN A 80 -12.62 12.67 -7.38
C ASN A 80 -13.93 11.96 -7.01
N ASN A 81 -13.92 10.63 -6.88
CA ASN A 81 -15.12 9.85 -6.54
C ASN A 81 -14.90 8.99 -5.28
N THR A 82 -16.00 8.56 -4.68
CA THR A 82 -16.06 7.62 -3.55
C THR A 82 -16.09 6.15 -4.00
N ARG A 83 -16.02 5.87 -5.31
CA ARG A 83 -15.93 4.52 -5.85
C ARG A 83 -14.47 4.12 -5.90
N THR A 84 -13.88 3.98 -4.72
CA THR A 84 -12.65 3.20 -4.58
C THR A 84 -12.98 1.77 -5.02
N VAL A 85 -12.14 1.22 -5.89
CA VAL A 85 -12.17 -0.20 -6.27
C VAL A 85 -12.04 -1.04 -5.01
#